data_AF-A0A936Y065-F1
#
_entry.id   AF-A0A936Y065-F1
#
_cell.length_a   1.000
_cell.length_b   1.000
_cell.length_c   1.000
_cell.angle_alpha   90.00
_cell.angle_beta   90.00
_cell.angle_gamma   90.00
#
_symmetry.space_group_name_H-M   'P 1'
#
loop_
_entity.id
_entity.type
_entity.pdbx_description
1 polymer ?
#
loop_
_entity_poly.entity_id
_entity_poly.type
_entity_poly.pdbx_seq_one_letter_code
_entity_poly.pdbx_strand_id
1 'polypeptide(L)' 'MNSWIEGKDFYYNEQGFIVLTARYHLDRGHCCGNGCKHCPYEYKNVPEPKRSELLSLILNGKENNQTKNNCTETNPCS' A
#
# COMPACT_ATOMS: atom_id res chain seq x y z
N MET A 1 -15.39 -22.04 -3.55
CA MET A 1 -14.38 -21.63 -4.54
C MET A 1 -14.23 -20.13 -4.45
N ASN A 2 -13.10 -19.63 -3.97
CA ASN A 2 -12.84 -18.18 -3.97
C ASN A 2 -12.37 -17.82 -5.39
N SER A 3 -13.29 -17.33 -6.21
CA SER A 3 -12.98 -16.81 -7.54
C SER A 3 -12.33 -15.43 -7.37
N TRP A 4 -11.15 -15.22 -7.95
CA TRP A 4 -10.48 -13.92 -7.92
C TRP A 4 -11.04 -13.06 -9.05
N ILE A 5 -11.41 -11.82 -8.72
CA ILE A 5 -12.04 -10.88 -9.64
C ILE A 5 -11.03 -9.80 -10.02
N GLU A 6 -10.78 -9.64 -11.31
CA GLU A 6 -9.96 -8.55 -11.85
C GLU A 6 -10.55 -7.18 -11.49
N GLY A 7 -9.71 -6.24 -11.06
CA GLY A 7 -10.08 -4.94 -10.53
C GLY A 7 -10.48 -4.93 -9.05
N LYS A 8 -10.75 -6.09 -8.44
CA LYS A 8 -11.03 -6.21 -6.99
C LYS A 8 -9.89 -6.88 -6.25
N ASP A 9 -9.52 -8.08 -6.67
CA ASP A 9 -8.51 -8.91 -6.00
C ASP A 9 -7.11 -8.71 -6.61
N PHE A 10 -7.07 -8.41 -7.90
CA PHE A 10 -5.83 -8.15 -8.63
C PHE A 10 -6.06 -7.22 -9.82
N TYR A 11 -4.99 -6.66 -10.35
CA TYR A 11 -4.99 -5.93 -11.63
C TYR A 11 -3.67 -6.19 -12.38
N TYR A 12 -3.66 -5.96 -13.69
CA TYR A 12 -2.43 -5.99 -14.48
C TYR A 12 -1.77 -4.60 -14.47
N ASN A 13 -0.49 -4.53 -14.15
CA ASN A 13 0.28 -3.29 -14.32
C ASN A 13 0.65 -3.07 -15.80
N GLU A 14 1.23 -1.91 -16.09
CA GLU A 14 1.69 -1.53 -17.45
C GLU A 14 2.72 -2.52 -18.03
N GLN A 15 3.41 -3.27 -17.18
CA GLN A 15 4.39 -4.29 -17.56
C GLN A 15 3.74 -5.68 -17.75
N GLY A 16 2.42 -5.81 -17.62
CA GLY A 16 1.69 -7.07 -17.76
C GLY A 16 1.80 -8.01 -16.56
N PHE A 17 2.34 -7.56 -15.43
CA PHE A 17 2.39 -8.35 -14.20
C PHE A 17 1.12 -8.21 -13.37
N ILE A 18 0.73 -9.31 -12.72
CA ILE A 18 -0.38 -9.35 -11.79
C ILE A 18 0.03 -8.68 -10.48
N VAL A 19 -0.70 -7.63 -10.10
CA VAL A 19 -0.56 -6.95 -8.81
C VAL A 19 -1.78 -7.27 -7.96
N LEU A 20 -1.54 -7.92 -6.82
CA LEU A 20 -2.58 -8.26 -5.86
C LEU A 20 -2.97 -7.03 -5.03
N THR A 21 -4.27 -6.86 -4.79
CA THR A 21 -4.80 -5.74 -4.01
C THR A 21 -4.79 -6.05 -2.52
N ALA A 22 -5.00 -5.00 -1.70
CA ALA A 22 -5.17 -5.18 -0.26
C ALA A 22 -6.38 -6.07 0.07
N ARG A 23 -7.46 -6.01 -0.73
CA ARG A 23 -8.66 -6.84 -0.54
C ARG A 23 -8.33 -8.33 -0.60
N TYR A 24 -7.60 -8.73 -1.63
CA TYR A 24 -7.14 -10.09 -1.78
C TYR A 24 -6.31 -10.57 -0.57
N HIS A 25 -5.43 -9.72 -0.06
CA HIS A 25 -4.62 -10.03 1.12
C HIS A 25 -5.45 -10.13 2.41
N LEU A 26 -6.53 -9.36 2.53
CA LEU A 26 -7.49 -9.46 3.63
C LEU A 26 -8.29 -10.76 3.54
N ASP A 27 -8.79 -11.12 2.35
CA ASP A 27 -9.53 -12.37 2.13
C ASP A 27 -8.63 -13.62 2.33
N ARG A 28 -7.32 -13.51 2.08
CA ARG A 28 -6.32 -14.53 2.44
C ARG A 28 -6.12 -14.68 3.96
N GLY A 29 -6.40 -13.64 4.74
CA GLY A 29 -6.37 -13.64 6.20
C GLY A 29 -4.99 -13.66 6.86
N HIS A 30 -3.88 -13.62 6.11
CA HIS A 30 -2.53 -13.58 6.70
C HIS A 30 -1.49 -12.89 5.82
N CYS A 31 -0.43 -12.40 6.46
CA CYS A 31 0.75 -11.84 5.79
C CYS A 31 1.64 -12.98 5.26
N CYS A 32 1.98 -12.96 3.98
CA CYS A 32 2.80 -14.00 3.36
C CYS A 32 4.31 -13.77 3.46
N GLY A 33 4.77 -12.63 3.99
CA GLY A 33 6.20 -12.36 4.17
C GLY A 33 6.97 -11.92 2.91
N ASN A 34 6.28 -11.69 1.78
CA ASN A 34 6.93 -11.35 0.50
C ASN A 34 7.12 -9.84 0.25
N GLY A 35 6.74 -8.96 1.19
CA GLY A 35 6.90 -7.51 1.00
C GLY A 35 5.99 -6.90 -0.08
N CYS A 36 4.74 -7.36 -0.20
CA CYS A 36 3.82 -6.92 -1.25
C CYS A 36 3.44 -5.43 -1.17
N LYS A 37 3.28 -4.77 -2.33
CA LYS A 37 2.96 -3.33 -2.42
C LYS A 37 1.71 -2.90 -1.63
N HIS A 38 0.68 -3.74 -1.61
CA HIS A 38 -0.60 -3.45 -0.95
C HIS A 38 -0.79 -4.26 0.34
N CYS A 39 0.29 -4.54 1.08
CA CYS A 39 0.20 -5.35 2.30
C CYS A 39 -0.63 -4.63 3.39
N PRO A 40 -1.76 -5.20 3.82
CA PRO A 40 -2.58 -4.59 4.89
C PRO A 40 -2.06 -4.91 6.30
N TYR A 41 -0.97 -5.67 6.42
CA TYR A 41 -0.45 -6.20 7.68
C TYR A 41 0.91 -5.62 8.08
N GLU A 42 1.27 -4.45 7.55
CA GLU A 42 2.51 -3.74 7.90
C GLU A 42 3.77 -4.63 7.84
N TYR A 43 3.80 -5.51 6.84
CA TYR A 43 4.92 -6.42 6.60
C TYR A 43 5.29 -7.31 7.80
N LYS A 44 4.35 -7.61 8.70
CA LYS A 44 4.64 -8.32 9.97
C LYS A 44 5.43 -9.63 9.85
N ASN A 45 5.28 -10.35 8.73
CA ASN A 45 5.97 -11.63 8.49
C ASN A 45 7.16 -11.51 7.52
N VAL A 46 7.53 -10.29 7.11
CA VAL A 46 8.72 -10.05 6.29
C VAL A 46 9.95 -10.06 7.19
N PRO A 47 11.01 -10.82 6.88
CA PRO A 47 12.22 -10.85 7.70
C PRO A 47 12.98 -9.52 7.65
N GLU A 48 13.72 -9.22 8.71
CA GLU A 48 14.66 -8.10 8.74
C GLU A 48 15.90 -8.41 7.89
N PRO A 49 16.56 -7.40 7.30
CA PRO A 49 16.28 -5.95 7.41
C PRO A 49 15.15 -5.46 6.49
N LYS A 50 14.57 -6.36 5.68
CA LYS A 50 13.69 -5.97 4.58
C LYS A 50 12.41 -5.29 5.06
N ARG A 51 11.87 -5.74 6.19
CA ARG A 51 10.69 -5.12 6.80
C ARG A 51 10.96 -3.66 7.21
N SER A 52 12.07 -3.39 7.90
CA SER A 52 12.44 -2.02 8.28
C SER A 52 12.61 -1.10 7.07
N GLU A 53 13.24 -1.60 5.99
CA GLU A 53 13.35 -0.87 4.72
C GLU A 53 11.98 -0.54 4.11
N LEU A 54 11.07 -1.52 4.07
CA LEU A 54 9.73 -1.31 3.49
C LEU A 54 8.91 -0.30 4.30
N LEU A 55 9.02 -0.34 5.63
CA LEU A 55 8.32 0.60 6.51
C LEU A 55 8.84 2.03 6.36
N SER A 56 10.16 2.23 6.26
CA SER A 56 10.73 3.57 6.06
C SER A 56 10.30 4.19 4.73
N LEU A 57 10.21 3.39 3.67
CA LEU A 57 9.71 3.84 2.36
C LEU A 57 8.25 4.34 2.43
N ILE A 58 7.39 3.69 3.22
CA ILE A 58 5.99 4.13 3.41
C ILE A 58 5.93 5.46 4.18
N LEU A 59 6.72 5.61 5.25
CA LEU A 59 6.71 6.82 6.08
C LEU A 59 7.17 8.04 5.28
N ASN A 60 8.27 7.91 4.56
CA ASN A 60 8.79 8.99 3.70
C ASN A 60 7.78 9.37 2.60
N GLY A 61 7.03 8.40 2.06
CA GLY A 61 5.95 8.66 1.09
C GLY A 61 4.76 9.45 1.65
N LYS A 62 4.50 9.38 2.97
CA LYS A 62 3.43 10.14 3.63
C LYS A 62 3.83 11.60 3.88
N GLU A 63 5.09 11.86 4.21
CA GLU A 63 5.59 13.23 4.45
C GLU A 63 5.49 14.11 3.19
N ASN A 64 5.74 13.53 2.01
CA ASN A 64 5.66 14.24 0.73
C ASN A 64 4.23 14.63 0.31
N ASN A 65 3.20 14.08 0.97
CA ASN A 65 1.79 14.38 0.71
C ASN A 65 1.17 15.35 1.72
N GLN A 66 1.91 15.81 2.73
CA GLN A 66 1.41 16.79 3.69
C GLN A 66 1.61 18.25 3.25
N THR A 67 2.40 18.51 2.19
CA THR A 67 2.63 19.87 1.66
C THR A 67 1.64 20.29 0.57
N LYS A 68 0.53 19.55 0.35
CA LYS A 68 -0.51 19.94 -0.64
C LYS A 68 -1.90 20.20 -0.05
N ASN A 69 -2.02 20.22 1.27
CA ASN A 69 -3.30 20.38 1.95
C ASN A 69 -3.21 21.23 3.23
N ASN A 70 -2.19 22.06 3.37
CA ASN A 70 -2.24 23.20 4.29
C ASN A 70 -2.80 24.44 3.59
N CYS A 71 -4.07 24.39 3.21
CA CYS A 71 -4.91 25.59 3.34
C CYS A 71 -5.11 25.80 4.84
N THR A 72 -4.26 26.61 5.48
CA THR A 72 -4.60 27.12 6.80
C THR A 72 -5.65 28.21 6.63
N GLU A 73 -6.78 28.05 7.30
CA GLU A 73 -8.00 28.87 7.25
C GLU A 73 -7.84 30.31 7.79
N THR A 74 -6.73 31.02 7.51
CA THR A 74 -6.49 32.36 8.07
C THR A 74 -6.03 33.40 7.09
N ASN A 75 -6.37 33.30 5.80
CA ASN A 75 -6.37 34.52 4.98
C ASN A 75 -7.40 34.44 3.84
N PRO A 76 -8.37 35.37 3.79
CA PRO A 76 -9.32 35.42 2.69
C PRO A 76 -8.58 35.82 1.42
N CYS A 77 -9.00 35.28 0.27
CA CYS A 77 -8.62 35.82 -1.03
C CYS A 77 -8.80 37.35 -1.03
N SER A 78 -7.79 38.05 -1.49
CA SER A 78 -7.83 39.43 -1.99
C SER A 78 -6.96 39.49 -3.23
#